data_AF-A0A221VZD2-F1
#
_entry.id   AF-A0A221VZD2-F1
#
_cell.length_a   1.000
_cell.length_b   1.000
_cell.length_c   1.000
_cell.angle_alpha   90.00
_cell.angle_beta   90.00
_cell.angle_gamma   90.00
#
_symmetry.space_group_name_H-M   'P 1'
#
loop_
_entity.id
_entity.type
_entity.pdbx_description
1 polymer ?
#
loop_
_entity_poly.entity_id
_entity_poly.type
_entity_poly.pdbx_seq_one_letter_code
_entity_poly.pdbx_strand_id
1 'polypeptide(L)'
;MFDGLRRWLGRSGETVEWQRRARPRQTEYPLWWVRAHDQPVQHGIKTSQIGQPAHPAGYVPVCGRVMVPAASDLDPIVARCGRCAQWARDHVYEIPPQAPWNGDEGDADFY
;
A
#
# COMPACT_ATOMS: atom_id res chain seq x y z
N MET A 1 37.84 48.58 11.07
CA MET A 1 37.52 47.13 11.07
C MET A 1 37.00 46.84 12.47
N PHE A 2 35.73 46.58 12.78
CA PHE A 2 34.85 45.54 12.25
C PHE A 2 33.38 45.93 12.54
N ASP A 3 32.72 46.66 11.63
CA ASP A 3 31.27 46.97 11.72
C ASP A 3 30.42 46.23 10.66
N GLY A 4 31.06 45.32 9.92
CA GLY A 4 30.47 44.63 8.77
C GLY A 4 29.98 43.20 9.02
N LEU A 5 30.14 42.65 10.22
CA LEU A 5 29.91 41.21 10.47
C LEU A 5 28.70 40.90 11.37
N ARG A 6 27.95 41.93 11.76
CA ARG A 6 26.74 41.77 12.59
C ARG A 6 25.43 41.87 11.79
N ARG A 7 25.52 42.09 10.48
CA ARG A 7 24.37 42.18 9.56
C ARG A 7 24.18 40.93 8.69
N TRP A 8 25.09 39.95 8.79
CA TRP A 8 25.02 38.67 8.07
C TRP A 8 24.59 37.48 8.95
N LEU A 9 24.50 37.66 10.27
CA LEU A 9 23.87 36.69 11.16
C LEU A 9 22.44 37.15 11.41
N GLY A 10 21.56 36.72 10.50
CA GLY A 10 20.12 36.84 10.60
C GLY A 10 19.66 36.56 12.03
N ARG A 11 19.21 37.63 12.68
CA ARG A 11 18.56 37.62 13.97
C ARG A 11 17.15 37.09 13.76
N SER A 12 16.97 35.79 13.69
CA SER A 12 15.63 35.17 13.69
C SER A 12 15.79 33.69 14.03
N GLY A 13 15.46 33.31 15.27
CA GLY A 13 15.07 31.94 15.59
C GLY A 13 13.74 31.59 14.94
N GLU A 14 13.60 31.84 13.64
CA GLU A 14 12.54 31.30 12.82
C GLU A 14 12.85 29.82 12.68
N THR A 15 12.28 29.03 13.59
CA THR A 15 12.05 27.62 13.32
C THR A 15 11.34 27.56 11.98
N VAL A 16 12.04 27.07 10.95
CA VAL A 16 11.45 26.68 9.69
C VAL A 16 10.43 25.60 10.03
N GLU A 17 9.20 26.03 10.28
CA GLU A 17 8.06 25.14 10.40
C GLU A 17 7.80 24.66 8.99
N TRP A 18 8.52 23.59 8.60
CA TRP A 18 8.26 22.86 7.38
C TRP A 18 6.78 22.52 7.43
N GLN A 19 5.97 23.23 6.64
CA GLN A 19 4.57 22.97 6.47
C GLN A 19 4.46 21.49 6.10
N ARG A 20 4.17 20.63 7.08
CA ARG A 20 3.91 19.23 6.83
C ARG A 20 2.67 19.27 5.95
N ARG A 21 2.85 18.97 4.66
CA ARG A 21 1.72 18.74 3.76
C ARG A 21 0.78 17.82 4.51
N ALA A 22 -0.47 18.24 4.66
CA ALA A 22 -1.49 17.41 5.29
C ALA A 22 -1.41 16.03 4.63
N ARG A 23 -1.15 15.00 5.44
CA ARG A 23 -1.03 13.63 4.92
C ARG A 23 -2.32 13.36 4.13
N PRO A 24 -2.24 12.93 2.86
CA PRO A 24 -3.43 12.67 2.08
C PRO A 24 -4.34 11.75 2.89
N ARG A 25 -5.58 12.19 3.12
CA ARG A 25 -6.56 11.40 3.84
C ARG A 25 -6.79 10.14 3.02
N GLN A 26 -6.58 8.98 3.65
CA GLN A 26 -6.87 7.71 3.05
C GLN A 26 -8.36 7.67 2.68
N THR A 27 -8.67 7.35 1.42
CA THR A 27 -10.04 7.31 0.89
C THR A 27 -10.55 5.89 0.67
N GLU A 28 -9.66 4.90 0.74
CA GLU A 28 -9.96 3.48 0.55
C GLU A 28 -9.08 2.65 1.49
N TYR A 29 -9.60 1.52 1.97
CA TYR A 29 -8.83 0.49 2.64
C TYR A 29 -7.74 -0.05 1.70
N PRO A 30 -6.50 -0.28 2.16
CA PRO A 30 -5.42 -0.71 1.29
C PRO A 30 -5.61 -2.18 0.91
N LEU A 31 -5.88 -2.42 -0.36
CA LEU A 31 -5.98 -3.75 -0.95
C LEU A 31 -4.85 -3.97 -1.95
N TRP A 32 -4.40 -5.22 -2.05
CA TRP A 32 -3.59 -5.68 -3.15
C TRP A 32 -4.48 -5.92 -4.36
N TRP A 33 -4.38 -5.04 -5.35
CA TRP A 33 -5.18 -5.08 -6.58
C TRP A 33 -4.50 -5.94 -7.63
N VAL A 34 -5.13 -7.04 -8.01
CA VAL A 34 -4.55 -8.02 -8.93
C VAL A 34 -5.58 -8.46 -9.95
N ARG A 35 -5.19 -8.53 -11.22
CA ARG A 35 -6.05 -9.10 -12.26
C ARG A 35 -6.18 -10.61 -12.07
N ALA A 36 -7.41 -11.12 -12.10
CA ALA A 36 -7.64 -12.55 -12.14
C ALA A 36 -7.28 -13.11 -13.53
N HIS A 37 -6.72 -14.31 -13.58
CA HIS A 37 -6.32 -14.98 -14.81
C HIS A 37 -7.47 -15.11 -15.82
N ASP A 38 -8.69 -15.34 -15.33
CA ASP A 38 -9.89 -15.61 -16.12
C ASP A 38 -10.82 -14.39 -16.32
N GLN A 39 -10.49 -13.22 -15.75
CA GLN A 39 -11.35 -12.05 -15.79
C GLN A 39 -10.59 -10.77 -16.17
N PRO A 40 -11.20 -9.86 -16.95
CA PRO A 40 -10.58 -8.60 -17.35
C PRO A 40 -10.69 -7.51 -16.27
N VAL A 41 -10.69 -7.87 -14.99
CA VAL A 41 -10.81 -6.94 -13.87
C VAL A 41 -9.83 -7.25 -12.75
N GLN A 42 -9.42 -6.21 -12.02
CA GLN A 42 -8.64 -6.33 -10.79
C GLN A 42 -9.54 -6.61 -9.59
N HIS A 43 -9.19 -7.62 -8.80
CA HIS A 43 -9.81 -7.92 -7.53
C HIS A 43 -8.91 -7.46 -6.37
N GLY A 44 -9.54 -7.00 -5.29
CA GLY A 44 -8.84 -6.50 -4.11
C GLY A 44 -8.69 -7.59 -3.05
N ILE A 45 -7.46 -7.91 -2.68
CA ILE A 45 -7.09 -8.91 -1.68
C ILE A 45 -6.55 -8.18 -0.45
N LYS A 46 -6.89 -8.64 0.77
CA LYS A 46 -6.33 -8.02 1.97
C LYS A 46 -4.82 -8.26 2.00
N THR A 47 -4.04 -7.25 2.35
CA THR A 47 -2.57 -7.33 2.40
C THR A 47 -2.07 -8.44 3.34
N SER A 48 -2.82 -8.75 4.39
CA SER A 48 -2.53 -9.87 5.30
C SER A 48 -2.61 -11.26 4.65
N GLN A 49 -3.20 -11.38 3.47
CA GLN A 49 -3.33 -12.64 2.74
C GLN A 49 -2.22 -12.84 1.70
N ILE A 50 -1.35 -11.85 1.47
CA ILE A 50 -0.27 -11.96 0.48
C ILE A 50 0.66 -13.12 0.88
N GLY A 51 0.94 -14.02 -0.06
CA GLY A 51 1.72 -15.24 0.18
C GLY A 51 0.93 -16.38 0.85
N GLN A 52 -0.37 -16.18 1.14
CA GLN A 52 -1.25 -17.18 1.75
C GLN A 52 -2.43 -17.51 0.82
N PRO A 53 -2.21 -18.28 -0.26
CA PRO A 53 -3.30 -18.70 -1.12
C PRO A 53 -4.29 -19.60 -0.36
N ALA A 54 -5.58 -19.35 -0.54
CA ALA A 54 -6.66 -20.21 -0.09
C ALA A 54 -6.72 -21.51 -0.91
N HIS A 55 -7.18 -22.58 -0.26
CA HIS A 55 -7.46 -23.84 -0.91
C HIS A 55 -8.86 -23.80 -1.59
N PRO A 56 -9.01 -24.23 -2.86
CA PRO A 56 -7.97 -24.68 -3.79
C PRO A 56 -7.23 -23.53 -4.50
N ALA A 57 -5.90 -23.60 -4.50
CA ALA A 57 -4.92 -22.86 -5.31
C ALA A 57 -5.32 -21.46 -5.84
N GLY A 58 -5.76 -20.54 -4.97
CA GLY A 58 -6.08 -19.17 -5.38
C GLY A 58 -6.12 -18.19 -4.21
N TYR A 59 -6.45 -16.93 -4.46
CA TYR A 59 -6.72 -15.95 -3.40
C TYR A 59 -8.21 -15.72 -3.28
N VAL A 60 -8.67 -15.42 -2.05
CA VAL A 60 -10.04 -14.99 -1.79
C VAL A 60 -10.04 -13.46 -1.68
N PRO A 61 -10.37 -12.73 -2.75
CA PRO A 61 -10.60 -11.29 -2.67
C PRO A 61 -11.81 -10.98 -1.79
N VAL A 62 -11.95 -9.71 -1.40
CA VAL A 62 -13.04 -9.25 -0.52
C VAL A 62 -14.44 -9.43 -1.12
N CYS A 63 -14.55 -9.64 -2.44
CA CYS A 63 -15.82 -9.98 -3.09
C CYS A 63 -16.24 -11.46 -2.91
N GLY A 64 -15.40 -12.29 -2.30
CA GLY A 64 -15.71 -13.66 -1.86
C GLY A 64 -15.51 -14.76 -2.90
N ARG A 65 -15.14 -14.43 -4.14
CA ARG A 65 -14.92 -15.43 -5.21
C ARG A 65 -13.43 -15.76 -5.34
N VAL A 66 -13.05 -17.01 -5.06
CA VAL A 66 -11.68 -17.51 -5.27
C VAL A 66 -11.24 -17.18 -6.69
N MET A 67 -10.04 -16.62 -6.83
CA MET A 67 -9.45 -16.27 -8.10
C MET A 67 -7.96 -16.58 -8.13
N VAL A 68 -7.45 -16.91 -9.31
CA VAL A 68 -6.02 -17.13 -9.54
C VAL A 68 -5.42 -15.85 -10.10
N PRO A 69 -4.37 -15.28 -9.48
CA PRO A 69 -3.65 -14.14 -10.05
C PRO A 69 -3.15 -14.41 -11.46
N ALA A 70 -3.32 -13.47 -12.39
CA ALA A 70 -2.63 -13.52 -13.68
C ALA A 70 -1.12 -13.29 -13.48
N ALA A 71 -0.27 -14.03 -14.19
CA ALA A 71 1.20 -13.94 -14.09
C ALA A 71 1.75 -12.59 -14.57
N SER A 72 1.04 -11.96 -15.50
CA SER A 72 1.33 -10.64 -16.06
C SER A 72 0.05 -9.83 -16.01
N ASP A 73 -0.01 -8.83 -15.14
CA ASP A 73 -0.51 -7.49 -15.45
C ASP A 73 -0.56 -6.68 -14.15
N LEU A 74 0.52 -5.92 -13.95
CA LEU A 74 0.49 -4.70 -13.14
C LEU A 74 -0.03 -3.51 -13.97
N ASP A 75 -0.65 -3.75 -15.13
CA ASP A 75 -1.16 -2.69 -15.99
C ASP A 75 -2.23 -1.89 -15.23
N PRO A 76 -1.99 -0.59 -14.94
CA PRO A 76 -2.91 0.25 -14.19
C PRO A 76 -4.22 0.54 -14.96
N ILE A 77 -4.32 0.17 -16.24
CA ILE A 77 -5.49 0.42 -17.10
C ILE A 77 -6.61 -0.61 -16.87
N VAL A 78 -6.33 -1.73 -16.20
CA VAL A 78 -7.35 -2.75 -15.94
C VAL A 78 -8.37 -2.26 -14.90
N ALA A 79 -9.66 -2.30 -15.26
CA ALA A 79 -10.73 -1.85 -14.39
C ALA A 79 -10.78 -2.64 -13.07
N ARG A 80 -11.11 -1.97 -11.95
CA ARG A 80 -11.30 -2.61 -10.65
C ARG A 80 -12.70 -3.24 -10.55
N CYS A 81 -12.78 -4.40 -9.91
CA CYS A 81 -14.04 -5.02 -9.52
C CYS A 81 -14.85 -4.04 -8.65
N GLY A 82 -16.07 -3.70 -9.09
CA GLY A 82 -16.92 -2.73 -8.39
C GLY A 82 -17.23 -3.13 -6.95
N ARG A 83 -17.44 -4.41 -6.66
CA ARG A 83 -17.67 -4.91 -5.29
C ARG A 83 -16.44 -4.73 -4.39
N CYS A 84 -15.25 -5.04 -4.90
CA CYS A 84 -14.02 -4.83 -4.14
C CYS A 84 -13.75 -3.34 -3.89
N ALA A 85 -14.01 -2.50 -4.89
CA ALA A 85 -13.80 -1.05 -4.78
C ALA A 85 -14.78 -0.41 -3.79
N GLN A 86 -16.05 -0.84 -3.79
CA GLN A 86 -17.03 -0.38 -2.81
C GLN A 86 -16.63 -0.82 -1.40
N TRP A 87 -16.28 -2.11 -1.23
CA TRP A 87 -15.82 -2.63 0.06
C TRP A 87 -14.65 -1.81 0.63
N ALA A 88 -13.67 -1.47 -0.22
CA ALA A 88 -12.51 -0.68 0.20
C ALA A 88 -12.91 0.71 0.73
N ARG A 89 -13.90 1.36 0.14
CA ARG A 89 -14.41 2.66 0.62
C ARG A 89 -15.17 2.52 1.93
N ASP A 90 -15.98 1.46 2.06
CA ASP A 90 -16.78 1.20 3.25
C ASP A 90 -15.90 0.91 4.48
N HIS A 91 -14.70 0.37 4.27
CA HIS A 91 -13.78 -0.06 5.32
C HIS A 91 -12.57 0.89 5.49
N VAL A 92 -12.63 2.11 4.94
CA VAL A 92 -11.49 3.06 4.91
C VAL A 92 -10.89 3.38 6.29
N TYR A 93 -11.69 3.33 7.35
CA TYR A 93 -11.27 3.64 8.72
C TYR A 93 -10.77 2.43 9.50
N GLU A 94 -10.82 1.23 8.91
CA GLU A 94 -10.26 0.04 9.54
C GLU A 94 -8.73 0.10 9.51
N ILE A 95 -8.13 -0.33 10.62
CA ILE A 95 -6.67 -0.46 10.71
C ILE A 95 -6.29 -1.78 10.02
N PRO A 96 -5.55 -1.75 8.91
CA PRO A 96 -5.16 -2.97 8.24
C PRO A 96 -4.22 -3.77 9.15
N PRO A 97 -4.43 -5.08 9.32
CA PRO A 97 -3.42 -5.92 9.94
C PRO A 97 -2.12 -5.81 9.14
N GLN A 98 -1.00 -5.80 9.85
CA GLN A 98 0.31 -5.87 9.20
C GLN A 98 0.36 -7.12 8.32
N ALA A 99 0.89 -6.99 7.10
CA ALA A 99 1.14 -8.16 6.29
C ALA A 99 2.08 -9.10 7.06
N PRO A 100 1.87 -10.43 7.02
CA PRO A 100 2.79 -11.37 7.62
C PRO A 100 4.19 -11.10 7.06
N TRP A 101 5.17 -10.95 7.95
CA TRP A 101 6.56 -10.84 7.57
C TRP A 101 7.01 -12.21 7.06
N ASN A 102 7.07 -12.36 5.74
CA ASN A 102 7.75 -13.49 5.10
C ASN A 102 9.25 -13.14 5.07
N GLY A 103 9.87 -13.12 6.25
CA GLY A 103 11.31 -12.88 6.34
C GLY A 103 12.05 -13.97 5.56
N ASP A 104 13.09 -13.58 4.84
CA ASP A 104 14.07 -14.51 4.29
C ASP A 104 14.67 -15.32 5.45
N GLU A 105 14.12 -16.50 5.72
CA GLU A 105 14.84 -17.60 6.39
C GLU A 105 15.91 -18.18 5.45
N GLY A 106 16.55 -17.33 4.65
CA GLY A 106 17.52 -17.67 3.60
C GLY A 106 18.97 -17.38 3.94
N ASP A 107 19.26 -16.91 5.17
CA ASP A 107 20.63 -16.65 5.65
C ASP A 107 21.01 -17.51 6.87
N ALA A 108 20.27 -18.61 7.12
CA ALA A 108 20.75 -19.68 7.98
C ALA A 108 21.25 -20.80 7.06
N ASP A 109 22.58 -20.93 6.98
CA ASP A 109 23.36 -22.08 6.46
C ASP A 109 24.32 -21.70 5.31
N PHE A 110 25.32 -20.86 5.62
CA PHE A 110 26.62 -20.93 4.95
C PHE A 110 27.69 -21.08 6.04
N TYR A 111 27.93 -22.34 6.45
CA TYR A 111 29.10 -22.74 7.24
C TYR A 111 30.30 -22.97 6.32
#